data_AF-A0A0N0XYR8-F1
#
_entry.id   AF-A0A0N0XYR8-F1
#
_cell.length_a   1.000
_cell.length_b   1.000
_cell.length_c   1.000
_cell.angle_alpha   90.00
_cell.angle_beta   90.00
_cell.angle_gamma   90.00
#
_symmetry.space_group_name_H-M   'P 1'
#
loop_
_entity.id
_entity.type
_entity.pdbx_description
1 polymer ?
#
loop_
_entity_poly.entity_id
_entity_poly.type
_entity_poly.pdbx_seq_one_letter_code
_entity_poly.pdbx_strand_id
1 'polypeptide(L)'
;MTERKPRKDAVRNRAAVFTAADTLFARCESPADVTMADIATAAGVGKGTLFRAFGDRSGLIRALYEARLEPVRAAIEEGPPPLGPATPPLQRVPALLDAVLCFKLDNRHLALALEGNGSDSPYRAEHYEQWHTMLRDMLEQIPGLTDSAFTAHALLAAVRADLVEHLAGHKRVPREEMRGHLASFAAKVLGTHPRGD
;
A
#
# COMPACT_ATOMS: atom_id res chain seq x y z
N MET A 1 -6.32 39.78 -19.64
CA MET A 1 -5.17 38.88 -19.88
C MET A 1 -5.54 37.51 -19.34
N THR A 2 -5.59 36.53 -20.22
CA THR A 2 -6.07 35.17 -20.02
C THR A 2 -5.13 34.37 -19.12
N GLU A 3 -5.59 33.94 -17.94
CA GLU A 3 -4.91 32.88 -17.19
C GLU A 3 -5.87 31.73 -16.91
N ARG A 4 -6.06 30.90 -17.94
CA ARG A 4 -6.75 29.63 -17.84
C ARG A 4 -5.82 28.53 -18.34
N LYS A 5 -4.85 28.08 -17.51
CA LYS A 5 -4.37 26.68 -17.51
C LYS A 5 -3.53 26.16 -16.29
N PRO A 6 -3.83 26.48 -15.02
CA PRO A 6 -3.03 25.98 -13.89
C PRO A 6 -3.09 24.45 -13.65
N ARG A 7 -4.17 23.76 -14.04
CA ARG A 7 -4.38 22.34 -13.71
C ARG A 7 -3.49 21.39 -14.51
N LYS A 8 -3.25 21.68 -15.80
CA LYS A 8 -2.43 20.81 -16.67
C LYS A 8 -0.97 20.81 -16.24
N ASP A 9 -0.46 21.98 -15.86
CA ASP A 9 0.92 22.14 -15.42
C ASP A 9 1.13 21.55 -14.02
N ALA A 10 0.15 21.70 -13.11
CA ALA A 10 0.18 21.03 -11.81
C ALA A 10 0.23 19.50 -11.93
N VAL A 11 -0.57 18.91 -12.84
CA VAL A 11 -0.55 17.45 -13.10
C VAL A 11 0.80 17.02 -13.70
N ARG A 12 1.33 17.76 -14.68
CA ARG A 12 2.63 17.45 -15.30
C ARG A 12 3.77 17.54 -14.28
N ASN A 13 3.76 18.57 -13.43
CA ASN A 13 4.76 18.75 -12.38
C ASN A 13 4.67 17.62 -11.35
N ARG A 14 3.46 17.18 -10.98
CA ARG A 14 3.26 16.04 -10.07
C ARG A 14 3.83 14.74 -10.66
N ALA A 15 3.57 14.46 -11.93
CA ALA A 15 4.12 13.28 -12.60
C ALA A 15 5.66 13.31 -12.69
N ALA A 16 6.24 14.48 -12.97
CA ALA A 16 7.70 14.66 -12.99
C ALA A 16 8.32 14.43 -11.60
N VAL A 17 7.69 14.97 -10.55
CA VAL A 17 8.12 14.76 -9.17
C VAL A 17 8.08 13.29 -8.77
N PHE A 18 7.02 12.57 -9.09
CA PHE A 18 6.90 11.15 -8.76
C PHE A 18 7.97 10.32 -9.48
N THR A 19 8.16 10.56 -10.78
CA THR A 19 9.21 9.88 -11.57
C THR A 19 10.61 10.14 -10.99
N ALA A 20 10.89 11.37 -10.58
CA ALA A 20 12.16 11.73 -9.96
C ALA A 20 12.35 11.06 -8.59
N ALA A 21 11.31 11.06 -7.75
CA ALA A 21 11.32 10.39 -6.47
C ALA A 21 11.59 8.89 -6.62
N ASP A 22 10.90 8.21 -7.54
CA ASP A 22 11.11 6.78 -7.81
C ASP A 22 12.55 6.50 -8.24
N THR A 23 13.09 7.32 -9.14
CA THR A 23 14.46 7.16 -9.65
C THR A 23 15.48 7.32 -8.53
N LEU A 24 15.26 8.26 -7.62
CA LEU A 24 16.17 8.50 -6.49
C LEU A 24 16.05 7.38 -5.44
N PHE A 25 14.82 7.00 -5.06
CA PHE A 25 14.61 5.91 -4.10
C PHE A 25 15.15 4.57 -4.59
N ALA A 26 15.06 4.27 -5.89
CA ALA A 26 15.58 3.03 -6.47
C ALA A 26 17.12 2.95 -6.51
N ARG A 27 17.82 4.09 -6.43
CA ARG A 27 19.29 4.17 -6.52
C ARG A 27 19.98 4.31 -5.17
N CYS A 28 19.24 4.67 -4.12
CA CYS A 28 19.79 4.87 -2.79
C CYS A 28 19.66 3.59 -1.96
N GLU A 29 20.72 3.21 -1.26
CA GLU A 29 20.69 2.10 -0.30
C GLU A 29 19.78 2.41 0.90
N SER A 30 19.75 3.69 1.30
CA SER A 30 18.88 4.20 2.36
C SER A 30 17.92 5.25 1.79
N PRO A 31 16.60 5.03 1.84
CA PRO A 31 15.62 6.03 1.45
C PRO A 31 15.74 7.34 2.24
N ALA A 32 16.29 7.30 3.47
CA ALA A 32 16.47 8.49 4.32
C ALA A 32 17.43 9.53 3.71
N ASP A 33 18.31 9.10 2.80
CA ASP A 33 19.31 9.96 2.17
C ASP A 33 18.72 10.81 1.04
N VAL A 34 17.53 10.45 0.54
CA VAL A 34 16.84 11.21 -0.51
C VAL A 34 16.11 12.41 0.10
N THR A 35 16.57 13.62 -0.21
CA THR A 35 15.99 14.86 0.30
C THR A 35 14.94 15.47 -0.64
N MET A 36 14.08 16.33 -0.10
CA MET A 36 13.15 17.14 -0.90
C MET A 36 13.89 18.02 -1.93
N ALA A 37 15.11 18.45 -1.63
CA ALA A 37 15.92 19.25 -2.55
C ALA A 37 16.39 18.43 -3.74
N ASP A 38 16.82 17.19 -3.52
CA ASP A 38 17.26 16.29 -4.59
C ASP A 38 16.11 15.96 -5.55
N ILE A 39 14.93 15.68 -4.98
CA ILE A 39 13.72 15.40 -5.77
C ILE A 39 13.30 16.65 -6.57
N ALA A 40 13.32 17.84 -5.98
CA ALA A 40 12.99 19.07 -6.69
C ALA A 40 13.93 19.31 -7.88
N THR A 41 15.25 19.16 -7.66
CA THR A 41 16.28 19.29 -8.70
C THR A 41 16.09 18.26 -9.80
N ALA A 42 15.93 16.98 -9.45
CA ALA A 42 15.75 15.89 -10.40
C ALA A 42 14.44 15.99 -11.21
N ALA A 43 13.38 16.53 -10.60
CA ALA A 43 12.10 16.76 -11.26
C ALA A 43 12.05 18.05 -12.10
N GLY A 44 13.08 18.91 -12.01
CA GLY A 44 13.10 20.21 -12.68
C GLY A 44 12.06 21.19 -12.14
N VAL A 45 11.66 21.06 -10.87
CA VAL A 45 10.67 21.95 -10.24
C VAL A 45 11.33 22.81 -9.16
N GLY A 46 10.81 24.03 -8.96
CA GLY A 46 11.27 24.88 -7.86
C GLY A 46 10.97 24.26 -6.49
N LYS A 47 11.89 24.37 -5.54
CA LYS A 47 11.71 23.87 -4.16
C LYS A 47 10.40 24.38 -3.55
N GLY A 48 10.11 25.68 -3.65
CA GLY A 48 8.86 26.27 -3.15
C GLY A 48 7.60 25.65 -3.76
N THR A 49 7.63 25.24 -5.03
CA THR A 49 6.53 24.52 -5.69
C THR A 49 6.32 23.14 -5.09
N LEU A 50 7.42 22.40 -4.86
CA LEU A 50 7.37 21.07 -4.23
C LEU A 50 6.82 21.15 -2.80
N PHE A 51 7.36 22.05 -1.98
CA PHE A 51 6.91 22.26 -0.60
C PHE A 51 5.45 22.70 -0.52
N ARG A 52 4.97 23.59 -1.40
CA ARG A 52 3.55 23.96 -1.46
C ARG A 52 2.63 22.80 -1.85
N ALA A 53 3.11 21.89 -2.69
CA ALA A 53 2.31 20.77 -3.18
C ALA A 53 2.23 19.61 -2.19
N PHE A 54 3.29 19.34 -1.43
CA PHE A 54 3.40 18.14 -0.61
C PHE A 54 3.65 18.41 0.88
N GLY A 55 3.91 19.65 1.27
CA GLY A 55 4.27 20.01 2.63
C GLY A 55 5.71 19.59 2.93
N ASP A 56 5.90 18.35 3.33
CA ASP A 56 7.19 17.78 3.71
C ASP A 56 7.49 16.47 2.98
N ARG A 57 8.60 15.82 3.34
CA ARG A 57 9.01 14.52 2.77
C ARG A 57 7.98 13.43 3.05
N SER A 58 7.38 13.41 4.24
CA SER A 58 6.36 12.44 4.61
C SER A 58 5.08 12.62 3.79
N GLY A 59 4.67 13.86 3.56
CA GLY A 59 3.55 14.22 2.69
C GLY A 59 3.80 13.84 1.23
N LEU A 60 5.04 13.99 0.74
CA LEU A 60 5.42 13.52 -0.59
C LEU A 60 5.36 11.98 -0.70
N ILE A 61 5.93 11.27 0.27
CA ILE A 61 5.92 9.79 0.31
C ILE A 61 4.49 9.27 0.36
N ARG A 62 3.64 9.86 1.21
CA ARG A 62 2.22 9.52 1.28
C ARG A 62 1.51 9.76 -0.05
N ALA A 63 1.72 10.92 -0.68
CA ALA A 63 1.11 11.24 -1.96
C ALA A 63 1.56 10.29 -3.10
N LEU A 64 2.81 9.84 -3.06
CA LEU A 64 3.36 8.86 -4.00
C LEU A 64 2.76 7.47 -3.74
N TYR A 65 2.70 7.04 -2.46
CA TYR A 65 2.07 5.79 -2.06
C TYR A 65 0.59 5.73 -2.47
N GLU A 66 -0.19 6.78 -2.19
CA GLU A 66 -1.60 6.89 -2.59
C GLU A 66 -1.76 6.75 -4.11
N ALA A 67 -0.92 7.43 -4.89
CA ALA A 67 -0.97 7.33 -6.35
C ALA A 67 -0.60 5.95 -6.88
N ARG A 68 0.31 5.24 -6.19
CA ARG A 68 0.68 3.85 -6.52
C ARG A 68 -0.39 2.85 -6.11
N LEU A 69 -1.12 3.14 -5.03
CA LEU A 69 -2.18 2.29 -4.53
C LEU A 69 -3.46 2.41 -5.36
N GLU A 70 -3.64 3.52 -6.08
CA GLU A 70 -4.84 3.80 -6.86
C GLU A 70 -5.30 2.66 -7.78
N PRO A 71 -4.44 1.97 -8.55
CA PRO A 71 -4.88 0.82 -9.36
C PRO A 71 -5.42 -0.35 -8.52
N VAL A 72 -4.83 -0.58 -7.34
CA VAL A 72 -5.31 -1.62 -6.40
C VAL A 72 -6.66 -1.21 -5.83
N ARG A 73 -6.81 0.06 -5.44
CA ARG A 73 -8.08 0.63 -4.96
C ARG A 73 -9.18 0.49 -6.01
N ALA A 74 -8.91 0.89 -7.25
CA ALA A 74 -9.85 0.75 -8.36
C ALA A 74 -10.25 -0.71 -8.61
N ALA A 75 -9.31 -1.65 -8.52
CA ALA A 75 -9.59 -3.08 -8.64
C ALA A 75 -10.49 -3.61 -7.50
N ILE A 76 -10.37 -3.05 -6.29
CA ILE A 76 -11.21 -3.42 -5.15
C ILE A 76 -12.62 -2.83 -5.28
N GLU A 77 -12.72 -1.56 -5.68
CA GLU A 77 -13.98 -0.80 -5.70
C GLU A 77 -14.83 -1.16 -6.92
N GLU A 78 -14.22 -1.29 -8.10
CA GLU A 78 -14.94 -1.41 -9.38
C GLU A 78 -14.45 -2.59 -10.25
N GLY A 79 -13.40 -3.28 -9.82
CA GLY A 79 -12.77 -4.33 -10.61
C GLY A 79 -13.63 -5.59 -10.79
N PRO A 80 -13.20 -6.51 -11.66
CA PRO A 80 -13.78 -7.85 -11.76
C PRO A 80 -13.34 -8.74 -10.57
N PRO A 81 -13.93 -9.94 -10.42
CA PRO A 81 -13.38 -10.96 -9.55
C PRO A 81 -11.90 -11.26 -9.84
N PRO A 82 -11.09 -11.59 -8.81
CA PRO A 82 -11.49 -11.87 -7.43
C PRO A 82 -11.43 -10.67 -6.46
N LEU A 83 -11.10 -9.45 -6.91
CA LEU A 83 -11.00 -8.27 -6.03
C LEU A 83 -12.29 -7.44 -5.97
N GLY A 84 -13.05 -7.46 -7.06
CA GLY A 84 -14.25 -6.65 -7.24
C GLY A 84 -15.38 -6.92 -6.24
N PRO A 85 -16.33 -5.98 -6.12
CA PRO A 85 -17.45 -6.06 -5.17
C PRO A 85 -18.40 -7.23 -5.40
N ALA A 86 -18.46 -7.77 -6.61
CA ALA A 86 -19.27 -8.95 -6.93
C ALA A 86 -18.64 -10.27 -6.43
N THR A 87 -17.42 -10.25 -5.91
CA THR A 87 -16.72 -11.45 -5.45
C THR A 87 -17.23 -11.87 -4.06
N PRO A 88 -17.58 -13.16 -3.86
CA PRO A 88 -17.95 -13.66 -2.53
C PRO A 88 -16.87 -13.35 -1.48
N PRO A 89 -17.24 -12.93 -0.26
CA PRO A 89 -16.28 -12.51 0.77
C PRO A 89 -15.17 -13.53 1.07
N LEU A 90 -15.49 -14.83 1.07
CA LEU A 90 -14.53 -15.92 1.26
C LEU A 90 -13.41 -15.98 0.20
N GLN A 91 -13.69 -15.52 -1.02
CA GLN A 91 -12.71 -15.42 -2.11
C GLN A 91 -12.05 -14.03 -2.14
N ARG A 92 -12.83 -13.00 -1.80
CA ARG A 92 -12.40 -11.60 -1.86
C ARG A 92 -11.36 -11.26 -0.79
N VAL A 93 -11.50 -11.78 0.43
CA VAL A 93 -10.54 -11.51 1.52
C VAL A 93 -9.13 -12.01 1.19
N PRO A 94 -8.90 -13.27 0.76
CA PRO A 94 -7.57 -13.71 0.35
C PRO A 94 -7.02 -12.92 -0.84
N ALA A 95 -7.87 -12.57 -1.81
CA ALA A 95 -7.46 -11.78 -2.96
C ALA A 95 -7.00 -10.36 -2.56
N LEU A 96 -7.72 -9.73 -1.62
CA LEU A 96 -7.35 -8.44 -1.05
C LEU A 96 -5.97 -8.50 -0.39
N LEU A 97 -5.74 -9.52 0.45
CA LEU A 97 -4.47 -9.71 1.14
C LEU A 97 -3.32 -9.97 0.16
N ASP A 98 -3.54 -10.78 -0.89
CA ASP A 98 -2.57 -11.00 -1.96
C ASP A 98 -2.23 -9.71 -2.72
N ALA A 99 -3.24 -8.90 -3.04
CA ALA A 99 -3.04 -7.61 -3.71
C ALA A 99 -2.27 -6.61 -2.84
N VAL A 100 -2.59 -6.53 -1.55
CA VAL A 100 -1.85 -5.71 -0.58
C VAL A 100 -0.40 -6.19 -0.44
N LEU A 101 -0.18 -7.50 -0.32
CA LEU A 101 1.16 -8.08 -0.25
C LEU A 101 1.97 -7.75 -1.51
N CYS A 102 1.40 -8.00 -2.69
CA CYS A 102 2.05 -7.72 -3.97
C CYS A 102 2.40 -6.23 -4.10
N PHE A 103 1.45 -5.36 -3.78
CA PHE A 103 1.67 -3.92 -3.77
C PHE A 103 2.83 -3.52 -2.86
N LYS A 104 2.91 -4.08 -1.64
CA LYS A 104 4.01 -3.81 -0.71
C LYS A 104 5.33 -4.38 -1.20
N LEU A 105 5.34 -5.54 -1.84
CA LEU A 105 6.54 -6.11 -2.45
C LEU A 105 7.07 -5.23 -3.59
N ASP A 106 6.16 -4.71 -4.42
CA ASP A 106 6.50 -3.84 -5.55
C ASP A 106 6.91 -2.43 -5.10
N ASN A 107 6.54 -2.02 -3.87
CA ASN A 107 6.76 -0.68 -3.33
C ASN A 107 7.39 -0.70 -1.91
N ARG A 108 8.28 -1.68 -1.62
CA ARG A 108 8.80 -1.97 -0.25
C ARG A 108 9.26 -0.73 0.50
N HIS A 109 10.11 0.08 -0.12
CA HIS A 109 10.65 1.29 0.52
C HIS A 109 9.58 2.33 0.86
N LEU A 110 8.56 2.49 0.00
CA LEU A 110 7.45 3.42 0.25
C LEU A 110 6.55 2.90 1.36
N ALA A 111 6.22 1.59 1.34
CA ALA A 111 5.41 0.97 2.37
C ALA A 111 6.10 1.04 3.74
N LEU A 112 7.41 0.75 3.80
CA LEU A 112 8.21 0.91 5.01
C LEU A 112 8.28 2.34 5.50
N ALA A 113 8.49 3.31 4.61
CA ALA A 113 8.56 4.71 5.02
C ALA A 113 7.20 5.24 5.52
N LEU A 114 6.09 4.70 5.01
CA LEU A 114 4.75 5.08 5.42
C LEU A 114 4.34 4.41 6.74
N GLU A 115 4.67 3.13 6.94
CA GLU A 115 4.32 2.36 8.15
C GLU A 115 5.37 2.45 9.27
N GLY A 116 6.61 2.80 8.93
CA GLY A 116 7.80 2.64 9.76
C GLY A 116 8.39 3.94 10.31
N ASN A 117 7.63 5.02 10.43
CA ASN A 117 8.04 6.16 11.26
C ASN A 117 8.00 5.73 12.74
N GLY A 118 9.08 5.08 13.17
CA GLY A 118 9.27 4.28 14.39
C GLY A 118 9.19 4.99 15.74
N SER A 119 8.36 6.01 15.87
CA SER A 119 7.86 6.53 17.15
C SER A 119 6.34 6.51 17.26
N ASP A 120 5.63 6.23 16.16
CA ASP A 120 4.18 6.20 16.13
C ASP A 120 3.66 4.80 15.81
N SER A 121 2.58 4.43 16.48
CA SER A 121 1.90 3.16 16.27
C SER A 121 1.29 3.13 14.86
N PRO A 122 1.37 2.01 14.10
CA PRO A 122 0.69 1.88 12.81
C PRO A 122 -0.82 2.15 12.91
N TYR A 123 -1.40 1.96 14.10
CA TYR A 123 -2.81 2.20 14.41
C TYR A 123 -3.20 3.68 14.47
N ARG A 124 -2.24 4.61 14.40
CA ARG A 124 -2.51 6.05 14.34
C ARG A 124 -2.56 6.59 12.91
N ALA A 125 -2.16 5.77 11.93
CA ALA A 125 -2.15 6.18 10.55
C ALA A 125 -3.54 6.02 9.93
N GLU A 126 -4.04 7.07 9.28
CA GLU A 126 -5.35 7.08 8.63
C GLU A 126 -5.53 5.93 7.62
N HIS A 127 -4.45 5.57 6.91
CA HIS A 127 -4.47 4.46 5.96
C HIS A 127 -4.75 3.11 6.64
N TYR A 128 -4.29 2.89 7.87
CA TYR A 128 -4.53 1.64 8.60
C TYR A 128 -6.00 1.47 8.95
N GLU A 129 -6.64 2.51 9.49
CA GLU A 129 -8.06 2.49 9.84
C GLU A 129 -8.95 2.23 8.62
N GLN A 130 -8.59 2.78 7.46
CA GLN A 130 -9.28 2.50 6.20
C GLN A 130 -9.17 1.03 5.79
N TRP A 131 -7.97 0.46 5.82
CA TRP A 131 -7.75 -0.96 5.53
C TRP A 131 -8.46 -1.88 6.52
N HIS A 132 -8.42 -1.54 7.81
CA HIS A 132 -9.07 -2.30 8.87
C HIS A 132 -10.58 -2.31 8.71
N THR A 133 -11.19 -1.12 8.55
CA THR A 133 -12.64 -0.99 8.32
C THR A 133 -13.07 -1.81 7.12
N MET A 134 -12.39 -1.65 5.99
CA MET A 134 -12.72 -2.36 4.76
C MET A 134 -12.60 -3.89 4.91
N LEU A 135 -11.54 -4.39 5.55
CA LEU A 135 -11.36 -5.82 5.76
C LEU A 135 -12.37 -6.38 6.77
N ARG A 136 -12.63 -5.65 7.87
CA ARG A 136 -13.66 -6.01 8.86
C ARG A 136 -15.03 -6.14 8.19
N ASP A 137 -15.44 -5.15 7.39
CA ASP A 137 -16.75 -5.14 6.74
C ASP A 137 -16.88 -6.29 5.72
N MET A 138 -15.79 -6.74 5.09
CA MET A 138 -15.80 -7.95 4.27
C MET A 138 -15.91 -9.23 5.13
N LEU A 139 -15.20 -9.30 6.24
CA LEU A 139 -15.23 -10.46 7.15
C LEU A 139 -16.61 -10.64 7.80
N GLU A 140 -17.30 -9.54 8.15
CA GLU A 140 -18.67 -9.57 8.70
C GLU A 140 -19.71 -10.17 7.74
N GLN A 141 -19.42 -10.21 6.44
CA GLN A 141 -20.28 -10.83 5.44
C GLN A 141 -20.08 -12.35 5.32
N ILE A 142 -19.12 -12.93 6.05
CA ILE A 142 -18.84 -14.37 6.03
C ILE A 142 -19.71 -15.08 7.09
N PRO A 143 -20.66 -15.94 6.71
CA PRO A 143 -21.52 -16.62 7.67
C PRO A 143 -20.71 -17.52 8.61
N GLY A 144 -20.92 -17.36 9.92
CA GLY A 144 -20.29 -18.18 10.94
C GLY A 144 -18.88 -17.74 11.36
N LEU A 145 -18.31 -16.70 10.75
CA LEU A 145 -17.07 -16.10 11.23
C LEU A 145 -17.37 -15.20 12.45
N THR A 146 -16.65 -15.41 13.55
CA THR A 146 -16.70 -14.56 14.74
C THR A 146 -15.47 -13.65 14.81
N ASP A 147 -15.55 -12.62 15.65
CA ASP A 147 -14.42 -11.73 15.97
C ASP A 147 -13.80 -11.01 14.75
N SER A 148 -14.62 -10.66 13.75
CA SER A 148 -14.19 -10.02 12.49
C SER A 148 -13.24 -8.83 12.67
N ALA A 149 -13.49 -8.00 13.69
CA ALA A 149 -12.62 -6.85 14.00
C ALA A 149 -11.20 -7.26 14.43
N PHE A 150 -11.07 -8.28 15.29
CA PHE A 150 -9.77 -8.77 15.71
C PHE A 150 -9.09 -9.58 14.60
N THR A 151 -9.86 -10.38 13.88
CA THR A 151 -9.40 -11.14 12.71
C THR A 151 -8.82 -10.21 11.63
N ALA A 152 -9.44 -9.05 11.38
CA ALA A 152 -8.90 -8.04 10.48
C ALA A 152 -7.52 -7.52 10.93
N HIS A 153 -7.33 -7.25 12.23
CA HIS A 153 -6.01 -6.87 12.77
C HIS A 153 -4.96 -7.96 12.53
N ALA A 154 -5.30 -9.22 12.80
CA ALA A 154 -4.39 -10.35 12.63
C ALA A 154 -3.98 -10.56 11.16
N LEU A 155 -4.94 -10.44 10.23
CA LEU A 155 -4.67 -10.56 8.80
C LEU A 155 -3.85 -9.37 8.26
N LEU A 156 -4.12 -8.14 8.70
CA LEU A 156 -3.30 -6.98 8.34
C LEU A 156 -1.89 -7.07 8.92
N ALA A 157 -1.73 -7.63 10.13
CA ALA A 157 -0.44 -7.90 10.73
C ALA A 157 0.42 -8.84 9.86
N ALA A 158 -0.21 -9.84 9.22
CA ALA A 158 0.46 -10.78 8.31
C ALA A 158 0.96 -10.15 7.00
N VAL A 159 0.57 -8.91 6.70
CA VAL A 159 1.04 -8.15 5.53
C VAL A 159 1.65 -6.79 5.92
N ARG A 160 2.09 -6.58 7.16
CA ARG A 160 2.80 -5.33 7.53
C ARG A 160 4.06 -5.13 6.68
N ALA A 161 4.38 -3.88 6.37
CA ALA A 161 5.53 -3.55 5.52
C ALA A 161 6.86 -3.99 6.14
N ASP A 162 7.01 -3.91 7.46
CA ASP A 162 8.22 -4.36 8.17
C ASP A 162 8.39 -5.89 8.12
N LEU A 163 7.30 -6.65 8.24
CA LEU A 163 7.33 -8.10 8.03
C LEU A 163 7.66 -8.45 6.58
N VAL A 164 7.03 -7.76 5.61
CA VAL A 164 7.29 -7.96 4.18
C VAL A 164 8.75 -7.66 3.84
N GLU A 165 9.30 -6.56 4.35
CA GLU A 165 10.72 -6.23 4.23
C GLU A 165 11.62 -7.29 4.87
N HIS A 166 11.27 -7.74 6.06
CA HIS A 166 12.04 -8.78 6.74
C HIS A 166 12.11 -10.07 5.92
N LEU A 167 10.98 -10.51 5.40
CA LEU A 167 10.90 -11.74 4.62
C LEU A 167 11.57 -11.59 3.25
N ALA A 168 11.29 -10.52 2.51
CA ALA A 168 11.80 -10.34 1.15
C ALA A 168 13.25 -9.81 1.10
N GLY A 169 13.60 -8.87 1.98
CA GLY A 169 14.92 -8.22 2.03
C GLY A 169 15.96 -9.02 2.80
N HIS A 170 15.63 -9.38 4.04
CA HIS A 170 16.58 -10.03 4.94
C HIS A 170 16.60 -11.56 4.79
N LYS A 171 15.42 -12.20 4.78
CA LYS A 171 15.31 -13.66 4.63
C LYS A 171 15.32 -14.13 3.18
N ARG A 172 15.14 -13.21 2.21
CA ARG A 172 15.09 -13.48 0.77
C ARG A 172 14.08 -14.57 0.39
N VAL A 173 12.94 -14.60 1.09
CA VAL A 173 11.83 -15.50 0.77
C VAL A 173 11.27 -15.10 -0.60
N PRO A 174 11.10 -16.03 -1.56
CA PRO A 174 10.54 -15.73 -2.87
C PRO A 174 9.11 -15.18 -2.79
N ARG A 175 8.76 -14.26 -3.71
CA ARG A 175 7.41 -13.68 -3.83
C ARG A 175 6.30 -14.73 -3.78
N GLU A 176 6.41 -15.76 -4.62
CA GLU A 176 5.38 -16.78 -4.74
C GLU A 176 5.24 -17.64 -3.48
N GLU A 177 6.33 -17.85 -2.75
CA GLU A 177 6.30 -18.57 -1.47
C GLU A 177 5.56 -17.73 -0.40
N MET A 178 5.83 -16.42 -0.33
CA MET A 178 5.11 -15.52 0.58
C MET A 178 3.60 -15.46 0.27
N ARG A 179 3.24 -15.38 -1.02
CA ARG A 179 1.84 -15.42 -1.47
C ARG A 179 1.15 -16.73 -1.08
N GLY A 180 1.82 -17.86 -1.29
CA GLY A 180 1.32 -19.18 -0.90
C GLY A 180 1.12 -19.34 0.62
N HIS A 181 2.07 -18.85 1.43
CA HIS A 181 1.95 -18.83 2.89
C HIS A 181 0.78 -17.97 3.36
N LEU A 182 0.63 -16.75 2.80
CA LEU A 182 -0.46 -15.85 3.15
C LEU A 182 -1.82 -16.42 2.76
N ALA A 183 -1.94 -17.01 1.57
CA ALA A 183 -3.17 -17.66 1.13
C ALA A 183 -3.55 -18.84 2.06
N SER A 184 -2.57 -19.66 2.43
CA SER A 184 -2.78 -20.79 3.35
C SER A 184 -3.16 -20.32 4.76
N PHE A 185 -2.56 -19.24 5.25
CA PHE A 185 -2.90 -18.63 6.54
C PHE A 185 -4.33 -18.06 6.51
N ALA A 186 -4.67 -17.28 5.49
CA ALA A 186 -6.01 -16.73 5.32
C ALA A 186 -7.08 -17.83 5.24
N ALA A 187 -6.84 -18.90 4.47
CA ALA A 187 -7.77 -20.03 4.38
C ALA A 187 -8.05 -20.69 5.75
N LYS A 188 -6.99 -20.92 6.55
CA LYS A 188 -7.14 -21.47 7.91
C LYS A 188 -7.94 -20.54 8.82
N VAL A 189 -7.67 -19.24 8.77
CA VAL A 189 -8.36 -18.22 9.58
C VAL A 189 -9.84 -18.11 9.19
N LEU A 190 -10.15 -18.19 7.90
CA LEU A 190 -11.53 -18.12 7.40
C LEU A 190 -12.31 -19.44 7.53
N GLY A 191 -11.71 -20.48 8.12
CA GLY A 191 -12.35 -21.79 8.28
C GLY A 191 -12.52 -22.56 6.97
N THR A 192 -11.86 -22.15 5.88
CA THR A 192 -11.87 -22.90 4.62
C THR A 192 -10.84 -24.03 4.70
N HIS A 193 -11.20 -25.13 5.35
CA HIS A 193 -10.49 -26.39 5.10
C HIS A 193 -10.82 -26.85 3.68
N PRO A 194 -9.84 -27.23 2.83
CA PRO A 194 -10.14 -28.18 1.78
C PRO A 194 -10.64 -29.43 2.51
N ARG A 195 -11.90 -29.82 2.28
CA ARG A 195 -12.37 -31.14 2.69
C ARG A 195 -11.51 -32.14 1.93
N GLY A 196 -10.49 -32.68 2.60
CA GLY A 196 -9.80 -33.87 2.15
C GLY A 196 -10.74 -35.03 2.42
N ASP A 197 -11.19 -35.65 1.33
CA ASP A 197 -11.76 -37.00 1.31
C ASP A 197 -10.73 -38.04 1.79
#